data_AF-A0A0L7R4D5-F1
#
_entry.id   AF-A0A0L7R4D5-F1
#
_cell.length_a   1.000
_cell.length_b   1.000
_cell.length_c   1.000
_cell.angle_alpha   90.00
_cell.angle_beta   90.00
_cell.angle_gamma   90.00
#
_symmetry.space_group_name_H-M   'P 1'
#
loop_
_entity.id
_entity.type
_entity.pdbx_description
1 polymer ?
#
loop_
_entity_poly.entity_id
_entity_poly.type
_entity_poly.pdbx_seq_one_letter_code
_entity_poly.pdbx_strand_id
1 'polypeptide(L)' 'SPNLTFLDFLLWSVIKLKVYSRDNRNTEELKGNAVLASEELKDTHNALQGVHNNLVQRAQLCMQYHGRHFEQILQ' A
#
# COMPACT_ATOMS: atom_id res chain seq x y z
N SER A 1 0.42 8.20 -12.57
CA SER A 1 -0.21 6.87 -12.79
C SER A 1 -0.42 6.23 -11.43
N PRO A 2 -1.66 5.90 -11.02
CA PRO A 2 -1.94 5.28 -9.72
C PRO A 2 -1.22 3.92 -9.53
N ASN A 3 -0.81 3.27 -10.62
CA ASN A 3 0.03 2.05 -10.59
C ASN A 3 1.49 2.30 -10.16
N LEU A 4 1.91 3.56 -10.06
CA LEU A 4 3.27 3.97 -9.69
C LEU A 4 3.31 4.87 -8.45
N THR A 5 2.15 5.25 -7.91
CA THR A 5 2.09 5.95 -6.63
C THR A 5 2.01 4.90 -5.53
N PHE A 6 3.08 4.76 -4.76
CA PHE A 6 3.18 3.84 -3.63
C PHE A 6 1.95 3.90 -2.69
N LEU A 7 1.45 5.12 -2.44
CA LEU A 7 0.27 5.35 -1.62
C LEU A 7 -0.97 4.61 -2.16
N ASP A 8 -1.14 4.60 -3.49
CA ASP A 8 -2.37 4.16 -4.16
C ASP A 8 -2.42 2.65 -4.37
N PHE A 9 -1.32 1.99 -4.76
CA PHE A 9 -1.35 0.55 -5.07
C PHE A 9 -1.07 -0.37 -3.87
N LEU A 10 -0.50 0.13 -2.77
CA LEU A 10 -0.10 -0.71 -1.64
C LEU A 10 -0.47 -0.14 -0.27
N LEU A 11 -0.04 1.09 0.05
CA LEU A 11 -0.18 1.62 1.41
C LEU A 11 -1.65 1.69 1.83
N TRP A 12 -2.52 2.25 0.96
CA TRP A 12 -3.93 2.36 1.28
C TRP A 12 -4.63 1.01 1.41
N SER A 13 -4.21 -0.01 0.67
CA SER A 13 -4.76 -1.36 0.80
C SER A 13 -4.42 -1.97 2.16
N VAL A 14 -3.18 -1.80 2.63
CA VAL A 14 -2.75 -2.32 3.94
C VAL A 14 -3.40 -1.54 5.09
N ILE A 15 -3.44 -0.21 5.02
CA ILE A 15 -4.10 0.62 6.03
C ILE A 15 -5.59 0.28 6.10
N LYS A 16 -6.29 0.18 4.96
CA LYS A 16 -7.71 -0.20 4.95
C LYS A 16 -7.96 -1.56 5.59
N LEU A 17 -7.12 -2.56 5.28
CA LEU A 17 -7.23 -3.89 5.89
C LEU A 17 -7.13 -3.83 7.42
N LYS A 18 -6.15 -3.09 7.94
CA LYS A 18 -5.92 -2.92 9.39
C LYS A 18 -7.00 -2.09 10.09
N VAL A 19 -7.53 -1.07 9.42
CA VAL A 19 -8.57 -0.21 9.97
C VAL A 19 -9.91 -0.94 10.01
N TYR A 20 -10.29 -1.62 8.93
CA TYR A 20 -11.57 -2.33 8.83
C TYR A 20 -11.59 -3.71 9.50
N SER A 21 -10.44 -4.23 9.96
CA SER A 21 -10.42 -5.38 10.87
C SER A 21 -10.80 -5.03 12.31
N ARG A 22 -10.90 -3.73 12.63
CA ARG A 22 -11.32 -3.21 13.93
C ARG A 22 -12.77 -2.73 13.87
N ASP A 23 -13.43 -2.73 15.03
CA ASP A 23 -14.74 -2.09 15.16
C ASP A 23 -14.56 -0.57 15.06
N ASN A 24 -15.35 0.08 14.20
CA ASN A 24 -15.28 1.52 13.94
C ASN A 24 -16.70 2.10 14.07
N ARG A 25 -17.06 2.57 15.26
CA ARG A 25 -18.46 2.95 15.56
C ARG A 25 -18.78 4.39 15.16
N ASN A 26 -17.74 5.20 15.01
CA ASN A 26 -17.85 6.60 14.62
C ASN A 26 -16.58 7.08 13.90
N THR A 27 -16.65 8.29 13.34
CA THR A 27 -15.56 8.89 12.57
C THR A 27 -14.30 9.15 13.39
N GLU A 28 -14.42 9.37 14.70
CA GLU A 28 -13.28 9.64 15.57
C GLU A 28 -12.49 8.36 15.86
N GLU A 29 -13.17 7.26 16.16
CA GLU A 29 -12.57 5.93 16.27
C GLU A 29 -11.93 5.50 14.95
N LEU A 30 -12.58 5.77 13.82
CA LEU A 30 -12.02 5.47 12.50
C LEU A 30 -10.70 6.21 12.26
N LYS A 31 -10.63 7.50 12.61
CA LYS A 31 -9.40 8.30 12.52
C LYS A 31 -8.33 7.77 13.46
N GLY A 32 -8.68 7.44 14.71
CA GLY A 32 -7.76 6.87 15.69
C GLY A 32 -7.18 5.54 15.21
N ASN A 33 -8.02 4.65 14.66
CA ASN A 33 -7.59 3.38 14.10
C ASN A 33 -6.69 3.55 12.87
N ALA A 34 -6.93 4.57 12.03
CA ALA A 34 -6.05 4.89 10.90
C ALA A 34 -4.67 5.37 11.36
N VAL A 35 -4.60 6.20 12.40
CA VAL A 35 -3.33 6.64 13.00
C VAL A 35 -2.58 5.45 13.60
N LEU A 36 -3.25 4.61 14.39
CA LEU A 36 -2.66 3.41 14.97
C LEU A 36 -2.13 2.44 13.90
N ALA A 37 -2.91 2.19 12.84
CA ALA A 37 -2.49 1.35 11.73
C ALA A 37 -1.24 1.91 11.01
N SER A 38 -1.11 3.23 10.95
CA SER A 38 0.04 3.91 10.36
C SER A 38 1.31 3.77 11.24
N GLU A 39 1.19 3.97 12.56
CA GLU A 39 2.32 3.76 13.48
C GLU A 39 2.75 2.28 13.52
N GLU A 40 1.81 1.32 13.54
CA GLU A 40 2.14 -0.11 13.45
C GLU A 40 2.91 -0.45 12.18
N LEU A 41 2.55 0.16 11.05
CA LEU A 41 3.23 -0.09 9.78
C LEU A 41 4.65 0.49 9.79
N LYS A 42 4.82 1.67 10.39
CA LYS A 42 6.11 2.33 10.56
C LYS A 42 7.04 1.51 11.46
N ASP A 43 6.50 0.89 12.50
CA ASP A 43 7.25 0.04 13.43
C ASP A 43 7.50 -1.38 12.87
N THR A 44 6.80 -1.77 11.80
CA THR A 44 7.02 -3.05 11.14
C THR A 44 8.34 -3.03 10.37
N HIS A 45 9.36 -3.66 10.96
CA HIS A 45 10.66 -3.83 10.33
C HIS A 45 10.50 -4.47 8.94
N ASN A 46 11.16 -3.91 7.93
CA ASN A 46 11.14 -4.34 6.52
C ASN A 46 9.83 -4.12 5.73
N ALA A 47 8.74 -3.60 6.33
CA ALA A 47 7.53 -3.29 5.57
C ALA A 47 7.82 -2.27 4.45
N LEU A 48 8.54 -1.20 4.78
CA LEU A 48 8.95 -0.17 3.81
C LEU A 48 9.98 -0.68 2.78
N GLN A 49 10.75 -1.72 3.10
CA GLN A 49 11.66 -2.34 2.12
C GLN A 49 10.90 -3.21 1.12
N GLY A 50 9.97 -4.05 1.57
CA GLY A 50 9.14 -4.87 0.68
C GLY A 50 8.31 -4.00 -0.28
N VAL A 51 7.76 -2.91 0.26
CA VAL A 51 7.15 -1.81 -0.48
C VAL A 51 8.06 -1.25 -1.57
N HIS A 52 9.29 -0.85 -1.20
CA HIS A 52 10.24 -0.21 -2.11
C HIS A 52 10.61 -1.17 -3.25
N ASN A 53 10.85 -2.44 -2.92
CA ASN A 53 11.17 -3.46 -3.91
C ASN A 53 10.01 -3.69 -4.89
N ASN A 54 8.77 -3.69 -4.41
CA ASN A 54 7.59 -3.80 -5.28
C ASN A 54 7.44 -2.60 -6.22
N LEU A 55 7.73 -1.37 -5.75
CA LEU A 55 7.74 -0.18 -6.59
C LEU A 55 8.80 -0.28 -7.70
N VAL A 56 10.01 -0.71 -7.37
CA VAL A 56 11.09 -0.92 -8.35
C VAL A 56 10.67 -1.97 -9.39
N GLN A 57 10.10 -3.09 -8.97
CA GLN A 57 9.60 -4.13 -9.87
C GLN A 57 8.51 -3.60 -10.82
N ARG A 58 7.54 -2.83 -10.31
CA ARG A 58 6.49 -2.20 -11.11
C ARG A 58 7.05 -1.19 -12.11
N ALA A 59 8.04 -0.40 -11.72
CA ALA A 59 8.72 0.54 -12.62
C ALA A 59 9.48 -0.21 -13.74
N GLN A 60 10.17 -1.30 -13.41
CA GLN A 60 10.86 -2.14 -14.39
C GLN A 60 9.88 -2.80 -15.37
N LEU A 61 8.75 -3.34 -14.90
CA LEU A 61 7.70 -3.88 -15.76
C LEU A 61 7.12 -2.79 -16.66
N CYS A 62 6.84 -1.60 -16.13
CA CYS A 62 6.39 -0.46 -16.94
C CYS A 62 7.36 -0.15 -18.09
N MET A 63 8.67 -0.16 -17.82
CA MET A 63 9.70 0.03 -18.85
C MET A 63 9.72 -1.11 -19.87
N GLN A 64 9.70 -2.36 -19.42
CA GLN A 64 9.72 -3.56 -20.28
C GLN A 64 8.51 -3.61 -21.22
N TYR A 65 7.35 -3.18 -20.74
CA TYR A 65 6.10 -3.17 -21.50
C TYR A 65 5.83 -1.82 -22.19
N HIS A 66 6.83 -0.93 -22.30
CA HIS A 66 6.73 0.36 -22.99
C HIS A 66 5.55 1.21 -22.52
N GLY A 67 5.29 1.22 -21.21
CA GLY A 67 4.18 1.95 -20.59
C GLY A 67 2.79 1.31 -20.76
N ARG A 68 2.69 0.10 -21.32
CA ARG A 68 1.43 -0.66 -21.39
C ARG A 68 1.09 -1.33 -20.05
N HIS A 69 -0.16 -1.78 -19.93
CA HIS A 69 -0.65 -2.53 -18.76
C HIS A 69 0.19 -3.79 -18.48
N PHE A 70 0.56 -3.96 -17.21
CA PHE A 70 1.40 -5.06 -16.71
C PHE A 70 0.81 -5.73 -15.46
N GLU A 71 -0.42 -5.36 -15.08
CA GLU A 71 -1.10 -5.87 -13.89
C GLU A 71 -1.26 -7.41 -13.92
N GLN A 72 -1.34 -8.00 -15.11
CA GLN A 72 -1.47 -9.44 -15.33
C GLN A 72 -0.21 -10.25 -14.96
N ILE A 73 0.91 -9.56 -14.77
CA ILE A 73 2.25 -10.14 -14.61
C ILE A 73 2.73 -9.98 -13.16
N LEU A 74 2.06 -9.11 -12.39
CA LEU A 74 2.29 -8.94 -10.97
C LEU A 74 1.67 -10.14 -10.24
N GLN A 75 2.52 -11.04 -9.73
CA GLN A 75 2.15 -12.10 -8.79
C GLN A 75 2.12 -11.58 -7.35
#